data_AF-A0A2X3J3T8-F1
#
_entry.id   AF-A0A2X3J3T8-F1
#
_cell.length_a   1.000
_cell.length_b   1.000
_cell.length_c   1.000
_cell.angle_alpha   90.00
_cell.angle_beta   90.00
_cell.angle_gamma   90.00
#
_symmetry.space_group_name_H-M   'P 1'
#
loop_
_entity.id
_entity.type
_entity.pdbx_description
1 polymer ?
#
loop_
_entity_poly.entity_id
_entity_poly.type
_entity_poly.pdbx_seq_one_letter_code
_entity_poly.pdbx_strand_id
1 'polypeptide(L)'
;MKKWAYMATAVVASLSLVACSANNTDTKKSNTPKTEAKAEVKNEVGKMVETSNNLQVKVTGVKTGFGQSSDKKDMLQVTFSVKNIAKETSGAGAADFKVKADDGKTYKVYGLEAKNFGTEIKAGQTITGTGYYEIPANTKSVTLYYEPLEQKMAQWQLKVPAK
;
A
#
# COMPACT_ATOMS: atom_id res chain seq x y z
N MET A 1 -35.24 45.92 34.43
CA MET A 1 -36.51 45.77 33.67
C MET A 1 -36.33 46.36 32.28
N LYS A 2 -37.03 45.78 31.30
CA LYS A 2 -37.18 46.16 29.88
C LYS A 2 -36.06 45.77 28.90
N LYS A 3 -36.31 44.63 28.27
CA LYS A 3 -35.95 44.28 26.88
C LYS A 3 -36.53 45.33 25.92
N TRP A 4 -35.92 45.51 24.74
CA TRP A 4 -36.45 45.84 23.39
C TRP A 4 -35.23 46.02 22.47
N ALA A 5 -35.20 45.75 21.17
CA ALA A 5 -35.94 44.92 20.23
C ALA A 5 -35.12 44.99 18.92
N TYR A 6 -35.21 43.93 18.11
CA TYR A 6 -34.51 43.73 16.84
C TYR A 6 -34.93 44.73 15.75
N MET A 7 -34.03 44.99 14.78
CA MET A 7 -34.45 45.26 13.40
C MET A 7 -33.48 44.59 12.42
N ALA A 8 -34.05 43.70 11.61
CA ALA A 8 -33.40 42.98 10.53
C ALA A 8 -33.52 43.77 9.22
N THR A 9 -32.54 43.67 8.33
CA THR A 9 -32.79 43.73 6.88
C THR A 9 -31.74 42.93 6.13
N ALA A 10 -32.21 42.20 5.12
CA ALA A 10 -31.56 41.09 4.44
C ALA A 10 -31.12 41.44 3.01
N VAL A 11 -30.50 40.43 2.36
CA VAL A 11 -30.32 40.22 0.90
C VAL A 11 -29.23 41.14 0.28
N VAL A 12 -28.29 40.71 -0.56
CA VAL A 12 -28.39 39.92 -1.81
C VAL A 12 -27.04 39.29 -2.18
N ALA A 13 -27.10 38.07 -2.71
CA ALA A 13 -26.01 37.28 -3.28
C ALA A 13 -25.54 37.80 -4.65
N SER A 14 -24.26 37.59 -4.98
CA SER A 14 -23.81 37.57 -6.38
C SER A 14 -22.72 36.52 -6.59
N LEU A 15 -23.12 35.44 -7.27
CA LEU A 15 -22.26 34.54 -8.03
C LEU A 15 -21.75 35.29 -9.26
N SER A 16 -20.47 35.18 -9.57
CA SER A 16 -19.95 35.51 -10.90
C SER A 16 -19.35 34.25 -11.54
N LEU A 17 -20.15 33.66 -12.43
CA LEU A 17 -19.69 32.81 -13.52
C LEU A 17 -19.13 33.73 -14.61
N VAL A 18 -17.87 33.54 -15.00
CA VAL A 18 -17.35 34.12 -16.24
C VAL A 18 -17.54 33.10 -17.35
N ALA A 19 -18.34 33.49 -18.33
CA ALA A 19 -18.66 32.75 -19.54
C ALA A 19 -17.63 33.01 -20.67
N CYS A 20 -17.25 31.92 -21.32
CA CYS A 20 -17.10 31.65 -22.75
C CYS A 20 -16.41 32.63 -23.71
N SER A 21 -15.63 32.05 -24.63
CA SER A 21 -15.56 32.49 -26.03
C SER A 21 -15.70 31.28 -26.97
N ALA A 22 -16.53 31.48 -27.98
CA ALA A 22 -17.17 30.57 -28.94
C ALA A 22 -16.18 29.88 -29.94
N ASN A 23 -16.53 28.90 -30.78
CA ASN A 23 -17.78 28.68 -31.51
C ASN A 23 -17.92 27.24 -32.07
N ASN A 24 -19.17 26.87 -32.38
CA ASN A 24 -19.70 25.56 -32.76
C ASN A 24 -19.24 24.99 -34.12
N THR A 25 -19.17 23.65 -34.21
CA THR A 25 -19.79 22.87 -35.28
C THR A 25 -19.99 21.42 -34.82
N ASP A 26 -21.25 20.97 -34.86
CA ASP A 26 -21.68 19.59 -34.62
C ASP A 26 -20.91 18.58 -35.50
N THR A 27 -20.56 17.41 -34.95
CA THR A 27 -20.88 16.07 -35.51
C THR A 27 -20.24 14.95 -34.64
N LYS A 28 -21.05 13.94 -34.29
CA LYS A 28 -20.73 12.56 -33.85
C LYS A 28 -20.00 12.33 -32.51
N LYS A 29 -20.85 12.05 -31.53
CA LYS A 29 -20.70 11.06 -30.46
C LYS A 29 -20.00 9.79 -30.98
N SER A 30 -18.76 9.55 -30.55
CA SER A 30 -18.13 8.24 -30.52
C SER A 30 -17.72 7.95 -29.09
N ASN A 31 -18.57 7.19 -28.39
CA ASN A 31 -18.17 6.48 -27.18
C ASN A 31 -17.19 5.39 -27.61
N THR A 32 -15.90 5.73 -27.65
CA THR A 32 -14.84 4.73 -27.59
C THR A 32 -14.54 4.53 -26.12
N PRO A 33 -14.77 3.34 -25.53
CA PRO A 33 -14.19 3.05 -24.23
C PRO A 33 -12.69 3.24 -24.39
N LYS A 34 -12.10 4.15 -23.61
CA LYS A 34 -10.68 4.07 -23.30
C LYS A 34 -10.51 2.70 -22.64
N THR A 35 -10.10 1.71 -23.43
CA THR A 35 -9.42 0.53 -22.93
C THR A 35 -8.18 1.10 -22.25
N GLU A 36 -8.31 1.33 -20.94
CA GLU A 36 -7.16 1.47 -20.06
C GLU A 36 -6.34 0.21 -20.29
N ALA A 37 -5.22 0.38 -21.00
CA ALA A 37 -4.23 -0.66 -21.09
C ALA A 37 -3.90 -1.03 -19.64
N LYS A 38 -4.35 -2.21 -19.21
CA LYS A 38 -4.07 -2.78 -17.91
C LYS A 38 -2.56 -2.80 -17.78
N ALA A 39 -2.00 -1.78 -17.12
CA ALA A 39 -0.58 -1.66 -16.92
C ALA A 39 -0.11 -2.98 -16.30
N GLU A 40 0.80 -3.67 -16.98
CA GLU A 40 1.28 -4.95 -16.49
C GLU A 40 1.92 -4.72 -15.12
N VAL A 41 1.37 -5.36 -14.08
CA VAL A 41 1.92 -5.26 -12.73
C VAL A 41 3.34 -5.82 -12.78
N LYS A 42 4.34 -4.97 -12.58
CA LYS A 42 5.73 -5.42 -12.44
C LYS A 42 5.85 -6.26 -11.18
N ASN A 43 6.47 -7.44 -11.27
CA ASN A 43 6.77 -8.26 -10.11
C ASN A 43 8.21 -7.97 -9.66
N GLU A 44 8.36 -7.24 -8.56
CA GLU A 44 9.65 -6.76 -8.05
C GLU A 44 10.29 -7.73 -7.05
N VAL A 45 9.88 -9.00 -7.04
CA VAL A 45 10.64 -10.07 -6.36
C VAL A 45 12.07 -10.07 -6.88
N GLY A 46 13.03 -10.10 -5.96
CA GLY A 46 14.45 -10.01 -6.26
C GLY A 46 15.04 -8.59 -6.19
N LYS A 47 14.20 -7.55 -6.22
CA LYS A 47 14.65 -6.15 -6.06
C LYS A 47 15.12 -5.91 -4.62
N MET A 48 16.37 -5.48 -4.49
CA MET A 48 16.95 -5.00 -3.24
C MET A 48 16.76 -3.48 -3.14
N VAL A 49 16.42 -3.00 -1.94
CA VAL A 49 16.29 -1.57 -1.64
C VAL A 49 17.07 -1.27 -0.36
N GLU A 50 17.88 -0.21 -0.39
CA GLU A 50 18.49 0.37 0.80
C GLU A 50 17.50 1.34 1.46
N THR A 51 17.28 1.18 2.76
CA THR A 51 16.33 1.95 3.56
C THR A 51 17.06 3.02 4.36
N SER A 52 16.34 4.07 4.79
CA SER A 52 16.93 5.17 5.56
C SER A 52 17.42 4.76 6.96
N ASN A 53 17.03 3.60 7.47
CA ASN A 53 17.56 3.00 8.70
C ASN A 53 18.72 2.01 8.45
N ASN A 54 19.42 2.16 7.32
CA ASN A 54 20.63 1.40 6.98
C ASN A 54 20.41 -0.12 6.91
N LEU A 55 19.26 -0.54 6.37
CA LEU A 55 19.03 -1.94 6.01
C LEU A 55 18.97 -2.09 4.49
N GLN A 56 19.51 -3.19 3.99
CA GLN A 56 19.26 -3.68 2.64
C GLN A 56 18.16 -4.73 2.72
N VAL A 57 16.99 -4.41 2.19
CA VAL A 57 15.81 -5.30 2.19
C VAL A 57 15.57 -5.83 0.79
N LYS A 58 15.41 -7.15 0.66
CA LYS A 58 15.07 -7.82 -0.59
C LYS A 58 13.89 -8.77 -0.36
N VAL A 59 12.85 -8.63 -1.17
CA VAL A 59 11.81 -9.67 -1.27
C VAL A 59 12.39 -10.82 -2.10
N THR A 60 12.45 -12.01 -1.51
CA THR A 60 13.04 -13.21 -2.16
C THR A 60 12.00 -14.21 -2.62
N GLY A 61 10.77 -14.14 -2.10
CA GLY A 61 9.68 -15.01 -2.51
C GLY A 61 8.32 -14.49 -2.08
N VAL A 62 7.31 -14.86 -2.84
CA VAL A 62 5.89 -14.62 -2.51
C VAL A 62 5.15 -15.93 -2.75
N LYS A 63 4.33 -16.34 -1.79
CA LYS A 63 3.48 -17.53 -1.88
C LYS A 63 2.10 -17.21 -1.30
N THR A 64 1.11 -17.96 -1.73
CA THR A 64 -0.22 -17.99 -1.10
C THR A 64 -0.45 -19.38 -0.52
N GLY A 65 -1.26 -19.45 0.53
CA GLY A 65 -1.69 -20.71 1.14
C GLY A 65 -1.07 -20.97 2.50
N PHE A 66 -1.92 -21.28 3.47
CA PHE A 66 -1.64 -21.82 4.80
C PHE A 66 -2.98 -22.15 5.46
N GLY A 67 -3.00 -22.84 6.61
CA GLY A 67 -4.21 -23.35 7.28
C GLY A 67 -5.30 -22.33 7.61
N GLN A 68 -5.03 -21.03 7.50
CA GLN A 68 -5.99 -19.93 7.70
C GLN A 68 -6.60 -19.37 6.39
N SER A 69 -6.27 -19.95 5.23
CA SER A 69 -6.87 -19.52 3.96
C SER A 69 -8.31 -20.04 3.85
N SER A 70 -9.21 -19.24 3.29
CA SER A 70 -10.63 -19.55 3.06
C SER A 70 -11.07 -19.08 1.68
N ASP A 71 -12.32 -19.31 1.29
CA ASP A 71 -12.86 -18.81 0.01
C ASP A 71 -12.90 -17.28 -0.08
N LYS A 72 -12.79 -16.58 1.06
CA LYS A 72 -12.84 -15.12 1.14
C LYS A 72 -11.48 -14.48 1.34
N LYS A 73 -10.48 -15.24 1.80
CA LYS A 73 -9.19 -14.71 2.22
C LYS A 73 -8.05 -15.67 1.90
N ASP A 74 -6.95 -15.13 1.42
CA ASP A 74 -5.71 -15.87 1.23
C ASP A 74 -4.66 -15.43 2.27
N MET A 75 -3.89 -16.38 2.78
CA MET A 75 -2.70 -16.06 3.56
C MET A 75 -1.54 -15.82 2.61
N LEU A 76 -1.16 -14.55 2.44
CA LEU A 76 0.03 -14.15 1.71
C LEU A 76 1.26 -14.35 2.58
N GLN A 77 2.23 -15.09 2.05
CA GLN A 77 3.55 -15.25 2.65
C GLN A 77 4.56 -14.47 1.82
N VAL A 78 5.31 -13.58 2.45
CA VAL A 78 6.39 -12.83 1.80
C VAL A 78 7.70 -13.15 2.50
N THR A 79 8.66 -13.71 1.76
CA THR A 79 9.99 -14.06 2.28
C THR A 79 10.97 -12.92 2.00
N PHE A 80 11.70 -12.51 3.02
CA PHE A 80 12.63 -11.40 3.02
C PHE A 80 14.05 -11.88 3.27
N SER A 81 15.01 -11.22 2.61
CA SER A 81 16.40 -11.17 3.04
C SER A 81 16.67 -9.75 3.51
N VAL A 82 17.16 -9.60 4.75
CA VAL A 82 17.44 -8.29 5.35
C VAL A 82 18.88 -8.28 5.84
N LYS A 83 19.69 -7.37 5.29
CA LYS A 83 21.07 -7.16 5.72
C LYS A 83 21.19 -5.83 6.45
N ASN A 84 21.82 -5.85 7.61
CA ASN A 84 22.20 -4.63 8.31
C ASN A 84 23.52 -4.11 7.72
N ILE A 85 23.49 -2.92 7.12
CA ILE A 85 24.68 -2.27 6.54
C ILE A 85 25.22 -1.15 7.45
N ALA A 86 24.63 -0.94 8.61
CA ALA A 86 25.16 -0.07 9.65
C ALA A 86 26.35 -0.71 10.40
N LYS A 87 27.03 0.11 11.21
CA LYS A 87 28.06 -0.33 12.17
C LYS A 87 27.47 -0.83 13.49
N GLU A 88 26.23 -0.44 13.79
CA GLU A 88 25.50 -0.81 15.00
C GLU A 88 24.46 -1.89 14.72
N THR A 89 23.99 -2.57 15.77
CA THR A 89 22.86 -3.50 15.68
C THR A 89 21.57 -2.77 15.29
N SER A 90 20.74 -3.41 14.47
CA SER A 90 19.42 -2.90 14.06
C SER A 90 18.39 -4.02 14.11
N GLY A 91 17.10 -3.70 14.28
CA GLY A 91 16.01 -4.68 14.30
C GLY A 91 15.22 -4.67 13.00
N ALA A 92 14.67 -5.84 12.62
CA ALA A 92 13.61 -5.91 11.64
C ALA A 92 12.66 -7.07 11.94
N GLY A 93 11.38 -6.86 11.68
CA GLY A 93 10.36 -7.91 11.78
C GLY A 93 9.22 -7.74 10.80
N ALA A 94 8.40 -8.77 10.68
CA ALA A 94 7.25 -8.79 9.78
C ALA A 94 6.23 -7.66 10.08
N ALA A 95 6.20 -7.17 11.32
CA ALA A 95 5.36 -6.07 11.77
C ALA A 95 5.79 -4.69 11.19
N ASP A 96 7.03 -4.56 10.73
CA ASP A 96 7.52 -3.35 10.07
C ASP A 96 6.99 -3.23 8.62
N PHE A 97 6.23 -4.21 8.16
CA PHE A 97 5.73 -4.27 6.79
C PHE A 97 4.21 -4.22 6.75
N LYS A 98 3.69 -3.60 5.69
CA LYS A 98 2.25 -3.52 5.40
C LYS A 98 2.00 -3.88 3.94
N VAL A 99 0.84 -4.45 3.67
CA VAL A 99 0.45 -4.91 2.33
C VAL A 99 -0.79 -4.15 1.89
N LYS A 100 -0.71 -3.36 0.81
CA LYS A 100 -1.88 -2.78 0.17
C LYS A 100 -2.34 -3.68 -0.97
N ALA A 101 -3.56 -4.18 -0.89
CA ALA A 101 -4.15 -5.04 -1.91
C ALA A 101 -4.79 -4.24 -3.06
N ASP A 102 -5.26 -4.96 -4.09
CA ASP A 102 -5.93 -4.40 -5.25
C ASP A 102 -7.32 -3.80 -4.92
N ASP A 103 -7.92 -4.18 -3.79
CA ASP A 103 -9.11 -3.52 -3.22
C ASP A 103 -8.82 -2.13 -2.60
N GLY A 104 -7.55 -1.72 -2.59
CA GLY A 104 -7.08 -0.44 -2.08
C GLY A 104 -6.87 -0.39 -0.56
N LYS A 105 -7.21 -1.45 0.18
CA LYS A 105 -7.02 -1.51 1.64
C LYS A 105 -5.62 -1.97 1.99
N THR A 106 -5.18 -1.56 3.18
CA THR A 106 -3.87 -1.92 3.75
C THR A 106 -4.05 -2.92 4.88
N TYR A 107 -3.29 -4.00 4.80
CA TYR A 107 -3.29 -5.14 5.71
C TYR A 107 -1.98 -5.14 6.49
N LYS A 108 -2.09 -5.26 7.80
CA LYS A 108 -0.95 -5.44 8.71
C LYS A 108 -0.58 -6.92 8.77
N VAL A 109 0.57 -7.21 9.36
CA VAL A 109 0.98 -8.58 9.69
C VAL A 109 -0.13 -9.33 10.43
N TYR A 110 -0.34 -10.59 10.07
CA TYR A 110 -1.24 -11.48 10.78
C TYR A 110 -0.58 -11.96 12.08
N GLY A 111 -0.87 -11.26 13.17
CA GLY A 111 -0.17 -11.41 14.44
C GLY A 111 -0.35 -12.77 15.16
N LEU A 112 -1.29 -13.61 14.73
CA LEU A 112 -1.49 -14.95 15.31
C LEU A 112 -0.56 -16.01 14.69
N GLU A 113 0.17 -15.68 13.62
CA GLU A 113 1.16 -16.59 13.05
C GLU A 113 2.49 -16.49 13.81
N ALA A 114 2.84 -17.57 14.51
CA ALA A 114 4.07 -17.67 15.31
C ALA A 114 5.35 -17.67 14.45
N LYS A 115 5.25 -17.99 13.15
CA LYS A 115 6.38 -18.00 12.21
C LYS A 115 6.72 -16.62 11.63
N ASN A 116 5.98 -15.57 11.98
CA ASN A 116 6.37 -14.21 11.62
C ASN A 116 7.79 -13.94 12.14
N PHE A 117 8.69 -13.50 11.25
CA PHE A 117 10.04 -13.17 11.68
C PHE A 117 10.08 -11.86 12.48
N GLY A 118 11.04 -11.77 13.38
CA GLY A 118 11.36 -10.56 14.13
C GLY A 118 12.59 -10.82 14.98
N THR A 119 13.67 -10.07 14.73
CA THR A 119 14.90 -10.25 15.49
C THR A 119 15.83 -9.05 15.34
N GLU A 120 16.84 -8.99 16.21
CA GLU A 120 17.98 -8.11 16.06
C GLU A 120 18.95 -8.66 15.01
N ILE A 121 19.57 -7.75 14.27
CA ILE A 121 20.49 -8.02 13.18
C ILE A 121 21.79 -7.28 13.50
N LYS A 122 22.86 -8.04 13.78
CA LYS A 122 24.17 -7.45 14.06
C LYS A 122 24.73 -6.74 12.82
N ALA A 123 25.66 -5.82 13.01
CA ALA A 123 26.35 -5.13 11.93
C ALA A 123 26.89 -6.10 10.87
N GLY A 124 26.61 -5.83 9.60
CA GLY A 124 27.02 -6.67 8.46
C GLY A 124 26.26 -7.99 8.29
N GLN A 125 25.46 -8.41 9.28
CA GLN A 125 24.72 -9.67 9.25
C GLN A 125 23.54 -9.58 8.29
N THR A 126 23.24 -10.71 7.64
CA THR A 126 22.02 -10.93 6.88
C THR A 126 21.14 -11.95 7.58
N ILE A 127 19.84 -11.65 7.69
CA ILE A 127 18.82 -12.60 8.13
C ILE A 127 17.87 -12.91 7.00
N THR A 128 17.18 -14.04 7.09
CA THR A 128 16.03 -14.39 6.26
C THR A 128 14.83 -14.62 7.14
N GLY A 129 13.66 -14.16 6.70
CA GLY A 129 12.43 -14.27 7.48
C GLY A 129 11.20 -14.23 6.60
N THR A 130 10.05 -14.65 7.13
CA THR A 130 8.77 -14.61 6.42
C THR A 130 7.77 -13.79 7.21
N GLY A 131 7.07 -12.88 6.52
CA GLY A 131 5.89 -12.19 7.05
C GLY A 131 4.62 -12.77 6.44
N TYR A 132 3.57 -12.82 7.27
CA TYR A 132 2.29 -13.40 6.91
C TYR A 132 1.20 -12.34 6.95
N TYR A 133 0.38 -12.25 5.90
CA TYR A 133 -0.65 -11.22 5.75
C TYR A 133 -1.94 -11.84 5.25
N GLU A 134 -3.04 -11.56 5.94
CA GLU A 134 -4.37 -12.02 5.53
C GLU A 134 -4.95 -11.02 4.54
N ILE A 135 -5.01 -11.39 3.25
CA ILE A 135 -5.48 -10.54 2.16
C ILE A 135 -6.78 -11.09 1.56
N PRO A 136 -7.58 -10.31 0.81
CA PRO A 136 -8.76 -10.82 0.12
C PRO A 136 -8.40 -11.99 -0.80
N ALA A 137 -9.27 -12.99 -0.87
CA ALA A 137 -9.12 -14.06 -1.85
C ALA A 137 -9.09 -13.47 -3.27
N ASN A 138 -8.35 -14.12 -4.16
CA ASN A 138 -8.21 -13.73 -5.57
C ASN A 138 -7.43 -12.42 -5.82
N THR A 139 -6.86 -11.79 -4.79
CA THR A 139 -5.95 -10.64 -4.96
C THR A 139 -4.88 -11.01 -5.99
N LYS A 140 -4.69 -10.18 -7.03
CA LYS A 140 -3.73 -10.47 -8.11
C LYS A 140 -2.37 -9.82 -7.91
N SER A 141 -2.36 -8.71 -7.19
CA SER A 141 -1.17 -7.93 -6.93
C SER A 141 -1.28 -7.15 -5.63
N VAL A 142 -0.14 -6.89 -5.02
CA VAL A 142 -0.06 -6.04 -3.83
C VAL A 142 1.07 -5.05 -3.95
N THR A 143 0.95 -3.93 -3.24
CA THR A 143 2.09 -3.08 -2.87
C THR A 143 2.51 -3.43 -1.46
N LEU A 144 3.73 -3.94 -1.31
CA LEU A 144 4.35 -4.12 -0.01
C LEU A 144 5.09 -2.84 0.37
N TYR A 145 4.87 -2.35 1.58
CA TYR A 145 5.62 -1.25 2.18
C TYR A 145 6.50 -1.75 3.32
N TYR A 146 7.74 -1.27 3.38
CA TYR A 146 8.54 -1.29 4.60
C TYR A 146 8.38 0.06 5.30
N GLU A 147 7.78 0.02 6.49
CA GLU A 147 7.28 1.17 7.24
C GLU A 147 7.48 0.98 8.76
N PRO A 148 8.72 0.78 9.24
CA PRO A 148 8.99 0.68 10.66
C PRO A 148 8.58 2.00 11.35
N LEU A 149 7.94 1.91 12.52
CA LEU A 149 7.46 3.07 13.28
C LEU A 149 6.59 4.03 12.45
N GLU A 150 5.80 3.51 11.52
CA GLU A 150 4.92 4.28 10.62
C GLU A 150 5.67 5.24 9.67
N GLN A 151 6.99 5.08 9.52
CA GLN A 151 7.81 5.83 8.56
C GLN A 151 8.06 5.02 7.30
N LYS A 152 7.49 5.42 6.16
CA LYS A 152 7.65 4.68 4.90
C LYS A 152 9.06 4.86 4.35
N MET A 153 9.80 3.76 4.22
CA MET A 153 11.19 3.76 3.78
C MET A 153 11.43 3.03 2.47
N ALA A 154 10.59 2.04 2.13
CA ALA A 154 10.69 1.31 0.87
C ALA A 154 9.34 0.73 0.42
N GLN A 155 9.24 0.37 -0.86
CA GLN A 155 8.08 -0.31 -1.42
C GLN A 155 8.44 -1.27 -2.56
N TRP A 156 7.59 -2.29 -2.74
CA TRP A 156 7.67 -3.27 -3.81
C TRP A 156 6.29 -3.55 -4.40
N GLN A 157 6.20 -3.61 -5.72
CA GLN A 157 5.05 -4.16 -6.44
C GLN A 157 5.24 -5.67 -6.58
N LEU A 158 4.30 -6.47 -6.08
CA LEU A 158 4.40 -7.94 -6.07
C LEU A 158 3.19 -8.56 -6.77
N LYS A 159 3.44 -9.53 -7.65
CA LYS A 159 2.38 -10.41 -8.16
C LYS A 159 2.04 -11.44 -7.08
N VAL A 160 0.76 -11.66 -6.84
CA VAL A 160 0.28 -12.70 -5.91
C VAL A 160 0.07 -13.99 -6.71
N PRO A 161 0.76 -15.10 -6.37
CA PRO A 161 0.52 -16.39 -7.01
C PRO A 161 -0.92 -16.85 -6.79
N ALA A 162 -1.50 -17.52 -7.79
CA ALA A 162 -2.76 -18.23 -7.60
C ALA A 162 -2.58 -19.33 -6.53
N LYS A 163 -3.65 -19.59 -5.79
CA LYS A 163 -3.74 -20.67 -4.80
C LYS A 163 -3.61 -22.05 -5.44
#